data_AF-A0A959YCG8-F1
#
_entry.id   AF-A0A959YCG8-F1
#
_cell.length_a   1.000
_cell.length_b   1.000
_cell.length_c   1.000
_cell.angle_alpha   90.00
_cell.angle_beta   90.00
_cell.angle_gamma   90.00
#
_symmetry.space_group_name_H-M   'P 1'
#
loop_
_entity.id
_entity.type
_entity.pdbx_description
1 polymer ?
#
loop_
_entity_poly.entity_id
_entity_poly.type
_entity_poly.pdbx_seq_one_letter_code
_entity_poly.pdbx_strand_id
1 'polypeptide(L)'
;MAANALGGSLTLFSVKGIKVHVHWTFLLLVAWVAFTTSRAGGGIPEILVRLGVVALVFACVVLHEYGHALTALRFGVHTRDITLLPIGGVARLERMPEDPMQELWITVAGPAVNLVIACSAAIMLYLFSGFHLTDPMEAGPLGGRVLTVLFAFNLGLFLFNLIPAFPMDGGRILRALLSMRLPRAQATRIAVAVGRAMAIVFVATGIFLGQPFLALIGLFVLLGAGAELRASRESAALEGVPVSRIMRKHFWSMDGGSTVQQAADELLNGGDHDLVVLWNGRYHGVLTRKHLIEALSGGRAGARLIDLGPVEVPPVPPEAIARTAFAEAMAQRWPLLPVIANDELLGIVDAENYAEFILVDQARAAGGHRRS
;
A
#
# COMPACT_ATOMS: atom_id res chain seq x y z
N MET A 1 6.66 15.10 18.94
CA MET A 1 5.46 15.48 18.18
C MET A 1 5.61 14.93 16.77
N ALA A 2 4.79 13.94 16.41
CA ALA A 2 4.91 13.18 15.18
C ALA A 2 4.48 14.04 13.97
N ALA A 3 5.44 14.44 13.14
CA ALA A 3 5.19 15.13 11.89
C ALA A 3 4.95 14.12 10.76
N ASN A 4 3.75 14.23 10.17
CA ASN A 4 3.31 13.66 8.92
C ASN A 4 4.43 13.60 7.86
N ALA A 5 4.67 12.41 7.34
CA ALA A 5 5.49 12.25 6.14
C ALA A 5 4.84 11.32 5.11
N LEU A 6 3.50 11.37 5.06
CA LEU A 6 2.64 11.30 3.88
C LEU A 6 1.52 12.33 4.14
N GLY A 7 1.61 13.50 3.54
CA GLY A 7 0.83 14.69 3.90
C GLY A 7 -0.68 14.48 3.81
N GLY A 8 -1.38 14.68 4.94
CA GLY A 8 -2.82 14.87 4.96
C GLY A 8 -3.65 13.69 5.46
N SER A 9 -3.19 12.90 6.43
CA SER A 9 -4.08 11.97 7.15
C SER A 9 -4.17 12.31 8.63
N LEU A 10 -5.37 12.18 9.20
CA LEU A 10 -5.66 12.39 10.60
C LEU A 10 -5.83 11.03 11.28
N THR A 11 -5.12 10.78 12.38
CA THR A 11 -5.32 9.55 13.16
C THR A 11 -6.62 9.67 13.95
N LEU A 12 -7.55 8.73 13.74
CA LEU A 12 -8.80 8.67 14.48
C LEU A 12 -8.62 7.95 15.82
N PHE A 13 -8.16 6.70 15.77
CA PHE A 13 -7.99 5.83 16.94
C PHE A 13 -6.99 4.71 16.66
N SER A 14 -6.63 3.95 17.69
CA SER A 14 -5.78 2.76 17.57
C SER A 14 -6.42 1.60 18.32
N VAL A 15 -6.54 0.44 17.66
CA VAL A 15 -7.03 -0.81 18.28
C VAL A 15 -6.07 -1.93 17.95
N LYS A 16 -5.63 -2.68 18.98
CA LYS A 16 -4.68 -3.80 18.86
C LYS A 16 -3.38 -3.44 18.11
N GLY A 17 -2.89 -2.21 18.30
CA GLY A 17 -1.67 -1.71 17.66
C GLY A 17 -1.85 -1.23 16.22
N ILE A 18 -3.05 -1.37 15.64
CA ILE A 18 -3.37 -0.91 14.29
C ILE A 18 -3.96 0.50 14.38
N LYS A 19 -3.25 1.47 13.80
CA LYS A 19 -3.72 2.87 13.73
C LYS A 19 -4.72 3.00 12.59
N VAL A 20 -5.86 3.65 12.86
CA VAL A 20 -6.86 3.99 11.84
C VAL A 20 -6.73 5.49 11.52
N HIS A 21 -6.52 5.79 10.25
CA HIS A 21 -6.36 7.13 9.73
C HIS A 21 -7.51 7.50 8.79
N VAL A 22 -7.84 8.78 8.72
CA VAL A 22 -8.71 9.35 7.69
C VAL A 22 -7.88 10.27 6.82
N HIS A 23 -7.88 10.01 5.51
CA HIS A 23 -7.22 10.88 4.55
C HIS A 23 -8.02 12.17 4.35
N TRP A 24 -7.36 13.30 4.10
CA TRP A 24 -7.98 14.62 3.96
C TRP A 24 -9.05 14.66 2.87
N THR A 25 -8.93 13.83 1.84
CA THR A 25 -9.94 13.69 0.77
C THR A 25 -11.29 13.24 1.30
N PHE A 26 -11.36 12.64 2.48
CA PHE A 26 -12.62 12.32 3.16
C PHE A 26 -13.44 13.57 3.48
N LEU A 27 -12.81 14.71 3.71
CA LEU A 27 -13.51 16.00 3.91
C LEU A 27 -14.29 16.42 2.67
N LEU A 28 -13.86 16.02 1.47
CA LEU A 28 -14.60 16.28 0.23
C LEU A 28 -15.92 15.51 0.22
N LEU A 29 -15.95 14.27 0.74
CA LEU A 29 -17.18 13.49 0.87
C LEU A 29 -18.13 14.14 1.88
N VAL A 30 -17.63 14.59 3.03
CA VAL A 30 -18.42 15.31 4.04
C VAL A 30 -19.00 16.60 3.46
N ALA A 31 -18.18 17.39 2.77
CA ALA A 31 -18.62 18.62 2.11
C ALA A 31 -19.65 18.35 1.00
N TRP A 32 -19.46 17.29 0.21
CA TRP A 32 -20.40 16.88 -0.83
C TRP A 32 -21.77 16.48 -0.25
N VAL A 33 -21.79 15.70 0.82
CA VAL A 33 -23.04 15.31 1.51
C VAL A 33 -23.74 16.55 2.07
N ALA A 34 -23.01 17.45 2.73
CA ALA A 34 -23.57 18.70 3.22
C ALA A 34 -24.13 19.56 2.08
N PHE A 35 -23.37 19.75 1.00
CA PHE A 35 -23.77 20.55 -0.17
C PHE A 35 -25.01 20.00 -0.86
N THR A 36 -25.04 18.69 -1.16
CA THR A 36 -26.17 18.05 -1.84
C THR A 36 -27.44 18.07 -1.00
N THR A 37 -27.32 17.88 0.32
CA THR A 37 -28.45 17.96 1.26
C THR A 37 -29.00 19.38 1.35
N SER A 38 -28.13 20.37 1.51
CA SER A 38 -28.54 21.79 1.53
C SER A 38 -29.19 22.21 0.22
N ARG A 39 -28.67 21.75 -0.93
CA ARG A 39 -29.24 22.06 -2.26
C ARG A 39 -30.62 21.41 -2.47
N ALA A 40 -30.88 20.28 -1.81
CA ALA A 40 -32.19 19.64 -1.79
C ALA A 40 -33.19 20.29 -0.82
N GLY A 41 -32.79 21.38 -0.13
CA GLY A 41 -33.62 22.07 0.87
C GLY A 41 -33.51 21.50 2.29
N GLY A 42 -32.61 20.54 2.52
CA GLY A 42 -32.39 19.92 3.83
C GLY A 42 -31.64 20.86 4.79
N GLY A 43 -32.08 20.89 6.05
CA GLY A 43 -31.44 21.66 7.11
C GLY A 43 -30.31 20.91 7.81
N ILE A 44 -29.69 21.56 8.81
CA ILE A 44 -28.62 20.97 9.65
C ILE A 44 -28.99 19.58 10.23
N PRO A 45 -30.21 19.34 10.75
CA PRO A 45 -30.57 18.02 11.28
C PRO A 45 -30.49 16.90 10.24
N GLU A 46 -30.91 17.17 9.00
CA GLU A 46 -30.86 16.17 7.92
C GLU A 46 -29.43 15.88 7.49
N ILE A 47 -28.59 16.92 7.43
CA ILE A 47 -27.15 16.78 7.16
C ILE A 47 -26.51 15.87 8.21
N LEU A 48 -26.80 16.09 9.50
CA LEU A 48 -26.27 15.25 10.59
C LEU A 48 -26.73 13.79 10.48
N VAL A 49 -27.99 13.54 10.12
CA VAL A 49 -28.50 12.18 9.91
C VAL A 49 -27.77 11.50 8.75
N ARG A 50 -27.60 12.18 7.61
CA ARG A 50 -26.89 11.62 6.44
C ARG A 50 -25.40 11.39 6.73
N LEU A 51 -24.75 12.30 7.45
CA LEU A 51 -23.37 12.10 7.91
C LEU A 51 -23.26 10.94 8.91
N GLY A 52 -24.26 10.72 9.76
CA GLY A 52 -24.35 9.56 10.64
C GLY A 52 -24.44 8.25 9.86
N VAL A 53 -25.23 8.22 8.77
CA VAL A 53 -25.30 7.06 7.85
C VAL A 53 -23.94 6.82 7.17
N VAL A 54 -23.27 7.87 6.69
CA VAL A 54 -21.92 7.75 6.12
C VAL A 54 -20.93 7.21 7.15
N ALA A 55 -20.96 7.72 8.38
CA ALA A 55 -20.10 7.22 9.46
C ALA A 55 -20.36 5.73 9.76
N LEU A 56 -21.63 5.31 9.77
CA LEU A 56 -22.01 3.91 9.96
C LEU A 56 -21.50 3.01 8.83
N VAL A 57 -21.64 3.45 7.58
CA VAL A 57 -21.14 2.75 6.40
C VAL A 57 -19.61 2.59 6.47
N PHE A 58 -18.88 3.64 6.82
CA PHE A 58 -17.43 3.58 6.98
C PHE A 58 -17.00 2.75 8.20
N ALA A 59 -17.79 2.70 9.26
CA ALA A 59 -17.56 1.77 10.36
C ALA A 59 -17.62 0.31 9.87
N CYS A 60 -18.54 -0.03 8.96
CA CYS A 60 -18.59 -1.36 8.34
C CYS A 60 -17.34 -1.63 7.48
N VAL A 61 -16.88 -0.64 6.71
CA VAL A 61 -15.61 -0.75 5.96
C VAL A 61 -14.42 -0.98 6.90
N VAL A 62 -14.34 -0.25 8.02
CA VAL A 62 -13.29 -0.49 9.03
C VAL A 62 -13.37 -1.91 9.58
N LEU A 63 -14.56 -2.41 9.91
CA LEU A 63 -14.74 -3.78 10.41
C LEU A 63 -14.32 -4.83 9.38
N HIS A 64 -14.63 -4.61 8.10
CA HIS A 64 -14.15 -5.42 6.97
C HIS A 64 -12.62 -5.48 6.95
N GLU A 65 -11.94 -4.32 6.98
CA GLU A 65 -10.47 -4.25 7.00
C GLU A 65 -9.88 -4.93 8.25
N TYR A 66 -10.54 -4.81 9.41
CA TYR A 66 -10.14 -5.54 10.61
C TYR A 66 -10.30 -7.06 10.46
N GLY A 67 -11.27 -7.54 9.68
CA GLY A 67 -11.38 -8.96 9.33
C GLY A 67 -10.10 -9.49 8.70
N HIS A 68 -9.58 -8.79 7.70
CA HIS A 68 -8.29 -9.10 7.09
C HIS A 68 -7.13 -8.98 8.08
N ALA A 69 -7.02 -7.83 8.75
CA ALA A 69 -5.88 -7.51 9.60
C ALA A 69 -5.74 -8.47 10.80
N LEU A 70 -6.85 -8.82 11.45
CA LEU A 70 -6.86 -9.74 12.58
C LEU A 70 -6.55 -11.18 12.16
N THR A 71 -6.96 -11.57 10.96
CA THR A 71 -6.63 -12.89 10.41
C THR A 71 -5.18 -12.96 9.99
N ALA A 72 -4.64 -11.89 9.39
CA ALA A 72 -3.22 -11.76 9.06
C ALA A 72 -2.34 -11.84 10.30
N LEU A 73 -2.77 -11.20 11.40
CA LEU A 73 -2.06 -11.26 12.69
C LEU A 73 -1.93 -12.70 13.23
N ARG A 74 -2.93 -13.56 13.00
CA ARG A 74 -2.86 -14.98 13.40
C ARG A 74 -1.82 -15.77 12.62
N PHE A 75 -1.47 -15.32 11.41
CA PHE A 75 -0.40 -15.90 10.59
C PHE A 75 0.94 -15.16 10.76
N GLY A 76 1.08 -14.30 11.77
CA GLY A 76 2.32 -13.58 12.05
C GLY A 76 2.62 -12.45 11.05
N VAL A 77 1.59 -11.93 10.37
CA VAL A 77 1.71 -10.76 9.50
C VAL A 77 1.10 -9.56 10.19
N HIS A 78 1.91 -8.54 10.47
CA HIS A 78 1.42 -7.31 11.09
C HIS A 78 0.80 -6.37 10.06
N THR A 79 -0.19 -5.60 10.50
CA THR A 79 -0.80 -4.52 9.74
C THR A 79 -0.30 -3.19 10.30
N ARG A 80 0.35 -2.38 9.45
CA ARG A 80 0.95 -1.10 9.88
C ARG A 80 -0.14 -0.11 10.27
N ASP A 81 -1.13 0.05 9.41
CA ASP A 81 -2.25 0.96 9.62
C ASP A 81 -3.40 0.69 8.63
N ILE A 82 -4.57 1.27 8.91
CA ILE A 82 -5.74 1.30 8.02
C ILE A 82 -6.02 2.77 7.69
N THR A 83 -6.07 3.11 6.40
CA THR A 83 -6.39 4.47 5.96
C THR A 83 -7.75 4.50 5.25
N LEU A 84 -8.64 5.38 5.68
CA LEU A 84 -9.96 5.60 5.09
C LEU A 84 -9.89 6.68 4.01
N LEU A 85 -10.41 6.32 2.84
CA LEU A 85 -10.55 7.16 1.65
C LEU A 85 -12.03 7.25 1.27
N PRO A 86 -12.47 8.26 0.49
CA PRO A 86 -13.85 8.33 0.01
C PRO A 86 -14.31 7.09 -0.77
N ILE A 87 -13.37 6.36 -1.37
CA ILE A 87 -13.62 5.16 -2.18
C ILE A 87 -13.62 3.85 -1.37
N GLY A 88 -13.25 3.87 -0.08
CA GLY A 88 -13.15 2.67 0.76
C GLY A 88 -12.06 2.75 1.84
N GLY A 89 -11.69 1.59 2.39
CA GLY A 89 -10.57 1.43 3.32
C GLY A 89 -9.37 0.83 2.60
N VAL A 90 -8.16 1.14 3.07
CA VAL A 90 -6.93 0.47 2.63
C VAL A 90 -6.15 0.04 3.86
N ALA A 91 -6.11 -1.27 4.13
CA ALA A 91 -5.21 -1.84 5.13
C ALA A 91 -3.82 -2.06 4.55
N ARG A 92 -2.80 -1.49 5.19
CA ARG A 92 -1.38 -1.68 4.82
C ARG A 92 -0.79 -2.84 5.60
N LEU A 93 -0.86 -4.04 5.04
CA LEU A 93 -0.14 -5.22 5.56
C LEU A 93 1.36 -5.10 5.26
N GLU A 94 2.21 -5.59 6.16
CA GLU A 94 3.67 -5.60 5.94
C GLU A 94 4.09 -6.46 4.75
N ARG A 95 3.42 -7.60 4.58
CA ARG A 95 3.59 -8.51 3.45
C ARG A 95 2.35 -9.37 3.29
N MET A 96 2.11 -9.85 2.08
CA MET A 96 1.16 -10.95 1.85
C MET A 96 1.87 -12.29 2.09
N PRO A 97 1.25 -13.27 2.79
CA PRO A 97 1.81 -14.60 2.90
C PRO A 97 2.06 -15.26 1.54
N GLU A 98 3.11 -16.07 1.47
CA GLU A 98 3.46 -16.85 0.28
C GLU A 98 2.60 -18.12 0.17
N ASP A 99 2.19 -18.70 1.31
CA ASP A 99 1.27 -19.83 1.40
C ASP A 99 -0.13 -19.43 0.85
N PRO A 100 -0.60 -20.09 -0.22
CA PRO A 100 -1.91 -19.82 -0.81
C PRO A 100 -3.07 -19.96 0.17
N MET A 101 -2.98 -20.89 1.13
CA MET A 101 -4.06 -21.13 2.08
C MET A 101 -4.16 -19.98 3.10
N GLN A 102 -3.02 -19.47 3.56
CA GLN A 102 -2.99 -18.30 4.45
C GLN A 102 -3.52 -17.06 3.75
N GLU A 103 -3.13 -16.83 2.49
CA GLU A 103 -3.69 -15.75 1.67
C GLU A 103 -5.21 -15.87 1.54
N LEU A 104 -5.72 -17.08 1.26
CA LEU A 104 -7.15 -17.32 1.12
C LEU A 104 -7.91 -16.97 2.40
N TRP A 105 -7.45 -17.46 3.55
CA TRP A 105 -8.09 -17.19 4.84
C TRP A 105 -8.10 -15.70 5.18
N ILE A 106 -6.98 -15.01 4.98
CA ILE A 106 -6.89 -13.56 5.20
C ILE A 106 -7.88 -12.83 4.29
N THR A 107 -7.92 -13.19 3.01
CA THR A 107 -8.73 -12.50 2.01
C THR A 107 -10.22 -12.77 2.20
N VAL A 108 -10.62 -13.97 2.63
CA VAL A 108 -12.05 -14.29 2.90
C VAL A 108 -12.54 -13.65 4.20
N ALA A 109 -11.65 -13.34 5.14
CA ALA A 109 -12.05 -12.83 6.45
C ALA A 109 -12.79 -11.48 6.41
N GLY A 110 -12.38 -10.54 5.53
CA GLY A 110 -13.09 -9.27 5.36
C GLY A 110 -14.52 -9.45 4.84
N PRO A 111 -14.73 -10.14 3.69
CA PRO A 111 -16.07 -10.45 3.20
C PRO A 111 -16.91 -11.23 4.22
N ALA A 112 -16.31 -12.15 4.98
CA ALA A 112 -17.01 -12.90 6.03
C ALA A 112 -17.56 -11.98 7.14
N VAL A 113 -16.82 -10.93 7.54
CA VAL A 113 -17.31 -9.93 8.50
C VAL A 113 -18.58 -9.24 7.96
N ASN A 114 -18.56 -8.82 6.70
CA ASN A 114 -19.71 -8.17 6.08
C ASN A 114 -20.90 -9.12 5.99
N LEU A 115 -20.67 -10.38 5.62
CA LEU A 115 -21.73 -11.38 5.56
C LEU A 115 -22.40 -11.57 6.93
N VAL A 116 -21.62 -11.63 8.01
CA VAL A 116 -22.14 -11.74 9.38
C VAL A 116 -22.97 -10.50 9.77
N ILE A 117 -22.50 -9.30 9.42
CA ILE A 117 -23.25 -8.05 9.68
C ILE A 117 -24.54 -8.03 8.87
N ALA A 118 -24.50 -8.43 7.59
CA ALA A 118 -25.69 -8.49 6.75
C ALA A 118 -26.72 -9.51 7.29
N CYS A 119 -26.29 -10.72 7.61
CA CYS A 119 -27.18 -11.76 8.15
C CYS A 119 -27.80 -11.34 9.49
N SER A 120 -27.02 -10.76 10.39
CA SER A 120 -27.55 -10.28 11.68
C SER A 120 -28.56 -9.15 11.49
N ALA A 121 -28.27 -8.17 10.62
CA ALA A 121 -29.22 -7.11 10.29
C ALA A 121 -30.50 -7.65 9.64
N ALA A 122 -30.39 -8.64 8.75
CA ALA A 122 -31.54 -9.29 8.12
C ALA A 122 -32.44 -10.00 9.13
N ILE A 123 -31.84 -10.75 10.07
CA ILE A 123 -32.59 -11.42 11.14
C ILE A 123 -33.32 -10.38 12.00
N MET A 124 -32.64 -9.30 12.38
CA MET A 124 -33.27 -8.22 13.16
C MET A 124 -34.42 -7.54 12.40
N LEU A 125 -34.25 -7.25 11.11
CA LEU A 125 -35.34 -6.71 10.27
C LEU A 125 -36.52 -7.66 10.19
N TYR A 126 -36.28 -8.95 10.03
CA TYR A 126 -37.35 -9.94 10.02
C TYR A 126 -38.13 -9.95 11.34
N LEU A 127 -37.42 -9.95 12.48
CA LEU A 127 -38.04 -10.00 13.81
C LEU A 127 -38.82 -8.74 14.18
N PHE A 128 -38.34 -7.55 13.79
CA PHE A 128 -38.94 -6.28 14.23
C PHE A 128 -39.88 -5.65 13.19
N SER A 129 -39.74 -5.97 11.91
CA SER A 129 -40.49 -5.31 10.84
C SER A 129 -40.95 -6.25 9.72
N GLY A 130 -40.86 -7.57 9.87
CA GLY A 130 -41.36 -8.53 8.88
C GLY A 130 -40.55 -8.61 7.59
N PHE A 131 -39.31 -8.08 7.58
CA PHE A 131 -38.41 -8.02 6.43
C PHE A 131 -38.99 -7.27 5.22
N HIS A 132 -39.24 -5.97 5.39
CA HIS A 132 -39.55 -5.07 4.27
C HIS A 132 -38.30 -4.30 3.84
N LEU A 133 -37.81 -4.60 2.64
CA LEU A 133 -36.74 -3.82 1.99
C LEU A 133 -37.34 -2.54 1.39
N THR A 134 -37.48 -1.51 2.22
CA THR A 134 -37.75 -0.14 1.77
C THR A 134 -36.45 0.59 1.46
N ASP A 135 -36.52 1.67 0.70
CA ASP A 135 -35.36 2.56 0.50
C ASP A 135 -34.77 2.94 1.87
N PRO A 136 -33.45 2.80 2.11
CA PRO A 136 -32.84 3.16 3.38
C PRO A 136 -33.16 4.59 3.85
N MET A 137 -33.35 5.54 2.93
CA MET A 137 -33.73 6.92 3.26
C MET A 137 -35.22 7.09 3.56
N GLU A 138 -36.07 6.17 3.11
CA GLU A 138 -37.52 6.16 3.36
C GLU A 138 -37.94 5.15 4.44
N ALA A 139 -37.02 4.30 4.88
CA ALA A 139 -37.23 3.34 5.96
C ALA A 139 -37.65 4.10 7.24
N GLY A 140 -38.79 3.69 7.80
CA GLY A 140 -39.58 4.41 8.80
C GLY A 140 -38.82 4.84 10.08
N PRO A 141 -39.07 4.24 11.27
CA PRO A 141 -38.35 4.61 12.48
C PRO A 141 -36.83 4.47 12.32
N LEU A 142 -36.05 5.30 13.03
CA LEU A 142 -34.58 5.36 12.94
C LEU A 142 -33.91 3.98 13.04
N GLY A 143 -34.41 3.08 13.90
CA GLY A 143 -33.89 1.72 14.03
C GLY A 143 -34.06 0.87 12.77
N GLY A 144 -35.22 0.93 12.11
CA GLY A 144 -35.45 0.23 10.84
C GLY A 144 -34.52 0.74 9.74
N ARG A 145 -34.33 2.06 9.66
CA ARG A 145 -33.38 2.70 8.73
C ARG A 145 -31.96 2.18 8.91
N VAL A 146 -31.45 2.18 10.14
CA VAL A 146 -30.10 1.70 10.46
C VAL A 146 -29.93 0.23 10.03
N LEU A 147 -30.88 -0.62 10.36
CA LEU A 147 -30.82 -2.05 10.00
C LEU A 147 -30.87 -2.27 8.49
N THR A 148 -31.72 -1.54 7.76
CA THR A 148 -31.78 -1.61 6.29
C THR A 148 -30.47 -1.15 5.65
N VAL A 149 -29.87 -0.06 6.14
CA VAL A 149 -28.53 0.37 5.69
C VAL A 149 -27.49 -0.71 5.95
N LEU A 150 -27.45 -1.25 7.18
CA LEU A 150 -26.49 -2.29 7.55
C LEU A 150 -26.62 -3.53 6.66
N PHE A 151 -27.84 -4.00 6.44
CA PHE A 151 -28.10 -5.15 5.58
C PHE A 151 -27.67 -4.87 4.13
N ALA A 152 -28.23 -3.83 3.51
CA ALA A 152 -28.03 -3.55 2.10
C ALA A 152 -26.56 -3.22 1.78
N PHE A 153 -25.91 -2.39 2.61
CA PHE A 153 -24.52 -2.00 2.39
C PHE A 153 -23.56 -3.18 2.60
N ASN A 154 -23.71 -3.96 3.67
CA ASN A 154 -22.80 -5.07 3.92
C ASN A 154 -23.00 -6.22 2.93
N LEU A 155 -24.24 -6.50 2.52
CA LEU A 155 -24.50 -7.47 1.46
C LEU A 155 -23.90 -7.00 0.12
N GLY A 156 -24.08 -5.72 -0.23
CA GLY A 156 -23.46 -5.13 -1.41
C GLY A 156 -21.94 -5.20 -1.37
N LEU A 157 -21.32 -4.83 -0.24
CA LEU A 157 -19.87 -4.87 -0.05
C LEU A 157 -19.33 -6.31 -0.07
N PHE A 158 -20.07 -7.28 0.48
CA PHE A 158 -19.75 -8.71 0.36
C PHE A 158 -19.76 -9.17 -1.10
N LEU A 159 -20.87 -8.94 -1.82
CA LEU A 159 -21.01 -9.39 -3.20
C LEU A 159 -19.98 -8.72 -4.12
N PHE A 160 -19.77 -7.41 -3.96
CA PHE A 160 -18.79 -6.66 -4.75
C PHE A 160 -17.37 -7.17 -4.50
N ASN A 161 -16.99 -7.40 -3.24
CA ASN A 161 -15.66 -7.94 -2.94
C ASN A 161 -15.49 -9.41 -3.35
N LEU A 162 -16.54 -10.16 -3.65
CA LEU A 162 -16.42 -11.52 -4.20
C LEU A 162 -16.22 -11.56 -5.73
N ILE A 163 -16.31 -10.42 -6.41
CA ILE A 163 -16.07 -10.35 -7.85
C ILE A 163 -14.62 -10.79 -8.15
N PRO A 164 -14.40 -11.76 -9.05
CA PRO A 164 -13.07 -12.32 -9.33
C PRO A 164 -12.21 -11.41 -10.21
N ALA A 165 -11.96 -10.17 -9.75
CA ALA A 165 -11.17 -9.18 -10.44
C ALA A 165 -10.40 -8.30 -9.45
N PHE A 166 -9.14 -7.99 -9.75
CA PHE A 166 -8.38 -7.00 -8.99
C PHE A 166 -8.94 -5.59 -9.22
N PRO A 167 -8.95 -4.71 -8.21
CA PRO A 167 -8.29 -4.83 -6.90
C PRO A 167 -9.14 -5.48 -5.79
N MET A 168 -10.33 -6.01 -6.09
CA MET A 168 -11.24 -6.59 -5.10
C MET A 168 -10.70 -7.90 -4.51
N ASP A 169 -11.19 -8.26 -3.33
CA ASP A 169 -10.80 -9.49 -2.63
C ASP A 169 -10.99 -10.74 -3.48
N GLY A 170 -12.03 -10.80 -4.31
CA GLY A 170 -12.36 -11.94 -5.16
C GLY A 170 -11.26 -12.24 -6.17
N GLY A 171 -10.52 -11.22 -6.63
CA GLY A 171 -9.32 -11.40 -7.45
C GLY A 171 -8.20 -12.12 -6.69
N ARG A 172 -7.99 -11.75 -5.43
CA ARG A 172 -7.05 -12.41 -4.50
C ARG A 172 -7.51 -13.82 -4.13
N ILE A 173 -8.81 -14.03 -3.87
CA ILE A 173 -9.42 -15.35 -3.63
C ILE A 173 -9.17 -16.26 -4.83
N LEU A 174 -9.51 -15.81 -6.04
CA LEU A 174 -9.27 -16.57 -7.27
C LEU A 174 -7.79 -16.92 -7.42
N ARG A 175 -6.90 -15.93 -7.22
CA ARG A 175 -5.45 -16.15 -7.29
C ARG A 175 -4.99 -17.18 -6.26
N ALA A 176 -5.43 -17.09 -5.01
CA ALA A 176 -5.06 -18.01 -3.94
C ALA A 176 -5.51 -19.44 -4.25
N LEU A 177 -6.75 -19.62 -4.71
CA LEU A 177 -7.28 -20.92 -5.14
C LEU A 177 -6.48 -21.52 -6.32
N LEU A 178 -6.16 -20.70 -7.32
CA LEU A 178 -5.33 -21.13 -8.44
C LEU A 178 -3.90 -21.49 -7.99
N SER A 179 -3.36 -20.75 -7.03
CA SER A 179 -2.01 -20.95 -6.50
C SER A 179 -1.87 -22.25 -5.69
N MET A 180 -2.98 -22.92 -5.34
CA MET A 180 -2.93 -24.26 -4.74
C MET A 180 -2.48 -25.33 -5.74
N ARG A 181 -2.61 -25.08 -7.05
CA ARG A 181 -2.23 -26.03 -8.12
C ARG A 181 -1.24 -25.48 -9.12
N LEU A 182 -1.09 -24.15 -9.19
CA LEU A 182 -0.24 -23.47 -10.15
C LEU A 182 0.80 -22.62 -9.41
N PRO A 183 1.98 -22.35 -10.01
CA PRO A 183 2.90 -21.37 -9.47
C PRO A 183 2.23 -20.00 -9.34
N ARG A 184 2.49 -19.29 -8.23
CA ARG A 184 1.86 -18.01 -7.88
C ARG A 184 1.87 -17.00 -9.03
N ALA A 185 2.98 -16.89 -9.75
CA ALA A 185 3.10 -16.01 -10.92
C ALA A 185 2.10 -16.34 -12.04
N GLN A 186 1.85 -17.63 -12.30
CA GLN A 186 0.87 -18.07 -13.29
C GLN A 186 -0.56 -17.80 -12.81
N ALA A 187 -0.84 -18.11 -11.55
CA ALA A 187 -2.13 -17.83 -10.92
C ALA A 187 -2.48 -16.33 -10.96
N THR A 188 -1.53 -15.44 -10.65
CA THR A 188 -1.71 -13.98 -10.77
C THR A 188 -2.04 -13.59 -12.20
N ARG A 189 -1.35 -14.13 -13.21
CA ARG A 189 -1.62 -13.81 -14.63
C ARG A 189 -3.05 -14.20 -15.03
N ILE A 190 -3.50 -15.38 -14.62
CA ILE A 190 -4.86 -15.85 -14.91
C ILE A 190 -5.89 -14.98 -14.21
N ALA A 191 -5.72 -14.70 -12.91
CA ALA A 191 -6.64 -13.86 -12.14
C ALA A 191 -6.73 -12.42 -12.71
N VAL A 192 -5.60 -11.85 -13.14
CA VAL A 192 -5.56 -10.54 -13.84
C VAL A 192 -6.27 -10.62 -15.19
N ALA A 193 -6.09 -11.69 -15.97
CA ALA A 193 -6.75 -11.86 -17.26
C ALA A 193 -8.28 -11.97 -17.10
N VAL A 194 -8.76 -12.75 -16.13
CA VAL A 194 -10.19 -12.85 -15.78
C VAL A 194 -10.72 -11.48 -15.37
N GLY A 195 -10.02 -10.76 -14.49
CA GLY A 195 -10.42 -9.43 -14.06
C GLY A 195 -10.49 -8.41 -15.20
N ARG A 196 -9.55 -8.46 -16.15
CA ARG A 196 -9.57 -7.62 -17.36
C ARG A 196 -10.75 -7.94 -18.27
N ALA A 197 -11.07 -9.22 -18.46
CA ALA A 197 -12.24 -9.62 -19.23
C ALA A 197 -13.54 -9.08 -18.60
N MET A 198 -13.67 -9.20 -17.28
CA MET A 198 -14.80 -8.63 -16.54
C MET A 198 -14.86 -7.09 -16.63
N ALA A 199 -13.72 -6.42 -16.50
CA ALA A 199 -13.63 -4.97 -16.66
C ALA A 199 -14.14 -4.50 -18.03
N ILE A 200 -13.74 -5.19 -19.10
CA ILE A 200 -14.21 -4.89 -20.46
C ILE A 200 -15.73 -5.06 -20.57
N VAL A 201 -16.29 -6.12 -19.98
CA VAL A 201 -17.75 -6.32 -19.92
C VAL A 201 -18.43 -5.18 -19.18
N PHE A 202 -17.93 -4.77 -18.01
CA PHE A 202 -18.50 -3.64 -17.26
C PHE A 202 -18.43 -2.32 -18.04
N VAL A 203 -17.32 -2.05 -18.73
CA VAL A 203 -17.19 -0.86 -19.60
C VAL A 203 -18.18 -0.92 -20.76
N ALA A 204 -18.23 -2.03 -21.49
CA ALA A 204 -19.10 -2.18 -22.64
C ALA A 204 -20.58 -2.09 -22.26
N THR A 205 -21.00 -2.82 -21.22
CA THR A 205 -22.37 -2.77 -20.69
C THR A 205 -22.71 -1.40 -20.14
N GLY A 206 -21.78 -0.77 -19.41
CA GLY A 206 -21.97 0.57 -18.86
C GLY A 206 -22.18 1.63 -19.94
N ILE A 207 -21.44 1.55 -21.05
CA ILE A 207 -21.62 2.46 -22.19
C ILE A 207 -22.93 2.15 -22.92
N PHE A 208 -23.19 0.87 -23.23
CA PHE A 208 -24.36 0.44 -24.01
C PHE A 208 -25.70 0.73 -23.31
N LEU A 209 -25.76 0.54 -21.98
CA LEU A 209 -26.95 0.81 -21.18
C LEU A 209 -27.02 2.26 -20.66
N GLY A 210 -26.06 3.13 -21.02
CA GLY A 210 -26.02 4.51 -20.52
C GLY A 210 -25.80 4.62 -19.01
N GLN A 211 -25.10 3.65 -18.41
CA GLN A 211 -24.74 3.60 -16.99
C GLN A 211 -23.27 4.01 -16.78
N PRO A 212 -22.96 5.32 -16.68
CA PRO A 212 -21.57 5.82 -16.62
C PRO A 212 -20.81 5.32 -15.39
N PHE A 213 -21.49 5.09 -14.26
CA PHE A 213 -20.86 4.56 -13.06
C PHE A 213 -20.36 3.12 -13.25
N LEU A 214 -21.12 2.25 -13.93
CA LEU A 214 -20.68 0.89 -14.22
C LEU A 214 -19.45 0.89 -15.14
N ALA A 215 -19.43 1.77 -16.14
CA ALA A 215 -18.26 1.94 -16.99
C ALA A 215 -17.04 2.45 -16.22
N LEU A 216 -17.23 3.38 -15.29
CA LEU A 216 -16.18 3.89 -14.43
C LEU A 216 -15.62 2.79 -13.50
N ILE A 217 -16.47 1.96 -12.90
CA ILE A 217 -16.04 0.77 -12.13
C ILE A 217 -15.18 -0.14 -13.01
N GLY A 218 -15.63 -0.46 -14.23
CA GLY A 218 -14.87 -1.26 -15.18
C GLY A 218 -13.48 -0.67 -15.48
N LEU A 219 -13.39 0.65 -15.67
CA LEU A 219 -12.11 1.34 -15.87
C LEU A 219 -11.18 1.21 -14.64
N PHE A 220 -11.71 1.39 -13.42
CA PHE A 220 -10.94 1.22 -12.19
C PHE A 220 -10.42 -0.21 -12.03
N VAL A 221 -11.24 -1.22 -12.34
CA VAL A 221 -10.82 -2.63 -12.34
C VAL A 221 -9.70 -2.88 -13.35
N LEU A 222 -9.78 -2.29 -14.55
CA LEU A 222 -8.73 -2.42 -15.58
C LEU A 222 -7.39 -1.84 -15.11
N LEU A 223 -7.42 -0.67 -14.49
CA LEU A 223 -6.23 0.00 -13.92
C LEU A 223 -5.66 -0.81 -12.75
N GLY A 224 -6.51 -1.26 -11.82
CA GLY A 224 -6.11 -2.05 -10.65
C GLY A 224 -5.48 -3.40 -11.04
N ALA A 225 -6.05 -4.09 -12.03
CA ALA A 225 -5.48 -5.34 -12.55
C ALA A 225 -4.10 -5.14 -13.19
N GLY A 226 -3.87 -3.99 -13.83
CA GLY A 226 -2.56 -3.60 -14.34
C GLY A 226 -1.53 -3.38 -13.22
N ALA A 227 -1.93 -2.69 -12.15
CA ALA A 227 -1.08 -2.41 -11.01
C ALA A 227 -0.66 -3.69 -10.27
N GLU A 228 -1.60 -4.61 -10.00
CA GLU A 228 -1.29 -5.87 -9.31
C GLU A 228 -0.31 -6.75 -10.10
N LEU A 229 -0.45 -6.81 -11.44
CA LEU A 229 0.47 -7.58 -12.27
C LEU A 229 1.91 -7.02 -12.22
N ARG A 230 2.06 -5.69 -12.19
CA ARG A 230 3.38 -5.03 -12.07
C ARG A 230 3.99 -5.34 -10.71
N ALA A 231 3.24 -5.11 -9.64
CA ALA A 231 3.70 -5.39 -8.27
C ALA A 231 4.11 -6.86 -8.08
N SER A 232 3.34 -7.81 -8.63
CA SER A 232 3.69 -9.24 -8.57
C SER A 232 4.95 -9.59 -9.36
N ARG A 233 5.21 -8.91 -10.49
CA ARG A 233 6.42 -9.13 -11.30
C ARG A 233 7.65 -8.54 -10.64
N GLU A 234 7.55 -7.33 -10.11
CA GLU A 234 8.62 -6.69 -9.33
C GLU A 234 9.00 -7.56 -8.12
N SER A 235 8.00 -8.07 -7.40
CA SER A 235 8.22 -8.97 -6.27
C SER A 235 8.92 -10.27 -6.67
N ALA A 236 8.55 -10.85 -7.82
CA ALA A 236 9.14 -12.09 -8.32
C ALA A 236 10.57 -11.91 -8.84
N ALA A 237 10.89 -10.76 -9.46
CA ALA A 237 12.23 -10.45 -9.97
C ALA A 237 13.30 -10.43 -8.86
N LEU A 238 12.89 -10.21 -7.62
CA LEU A 238 13.77 -10.06 -6.46
C LEU A 238 13.71 -11.25 -5.50
N GLU A 239 12.90 -12.25 -5.83
CA GLU A 239 12.75 -13.44 -5.02
C GLU A 239 14.05 -14.26 -5.05
N GLY A 240 14.67 -14.45 -3.88
CA GLY A 240 15.94 -15.16 -3.75
C GLY A 240 17.16 -14.44 -4.35
N VAL A 241 17.03 -13.17 -4.74
CA VAL A 241 18.16 -12.40 -5.27
C VAL A 241 19.02 -11.89 -4.10
N PRO A 242 20.32 -12.22 -4.05
CA PRO A 242 21.22 -11.70 -3.03
C PRO A 242 21.59 -10.25 -3.31
N VAL A 243 21.83 -9.48 -2.25
CA VAL A 243 22.27 -8.07 -2.30
C VAL A 243 23.53 -7.91 -3.15
N SER A 244 24.46 -8.86 -3.10
CA SER A 244 25.67 -8.88 -3.93
C SER A 244 25.44 -8.83 -5.45
N ARG A 245 24.26 -9.24 -5.92
CA ARG A 245 23.91 -9.22 -7.35
C ARG A 245 23.38 -7.86 -7.82
N ILE A 246 22.86 -7.06 -6.90
CA ILE A 246 22.27 -5.73 -7.17
C ILE A 246 23.20 -4.58 -6.76
N MET A 247 24.17 -4.83 -5.88
CA MET A 247 25.06 -3.79 -5.36
C MET A 247 25.91 -3.16 -6.46
N ARG A 248 26.11 -1.84 -6.37
CA ARG A 248 27.13 -1.14 -7.14
C ARG A 248 28.45 -1.11 -6.37
N LYS A 249 29.54 -1.27 -7.12
CA LYS A 249 30.92 -1.22 -6.60
C LYS A 249 31.57 0.15 -6.80
N HIS A 250 31.04 0.95 -7.71
CA HIS A 250 31.48 2.31 -7.95
C HIS A 250 30.50 3.24 -7.24
N PHE A 251 30.96 3.86 -6.18
CA PHE A 251 30.19 4.78 -5.35
C PHE A 251 31.10 5.86 -4.81
N TRP A 252 30.52 7.01 -4.49
CA TRP A 252 31.28 8.11 -3.91
C TRP A 252 31.57 7.84 -2.43
N SER A 253 32.85 7.73 -2.10
CA SER A 253 33.32 7.56 -0.72
C SER A 253 34.52 8.46 -0.42
N MET A 254 34.54 9.04 0.77
CA MET A 254 35.64 9.90 1.23
C MET A 254 36.05 9.52 2.65
N ASP A 255 37.30 9.85 3.00
CA ASP A 255 37.78 9.74 4.37
C ASP A 255 37.11 10.78 5.28
N GLY A 256 36.77 10.40 6.50
CA GLY A 256 36.09 11.25 7.47
C GLY A 256 36.93 12.44 7.91
N GLY A 257 38.25 12.41 7.67
CA GLY A 257 39.16 13.53 7.87
C GLY A 257 39.11 14.58 6.75
N SER A 258 38.54 14.27 5.59
CA SER A 258 38.33 15.23 4.50
C SER A 258 37.37 16.36 4.93
N THR A 259 37.49 17.51 4.29
CA THR A 259 36.68 18.68 4.62
C THR A 259 35.37 18.71 3.83
N VAL A 260 34.38 19.43 4.35
CA VAL A 260 33.11 19.68 3.64
C VAL A 260 33.35 20.34 2.28
N GLN A 261 34.32 21.26 2.18
CA GLN A 261 34.68 21.90 0.92
C GLN A 261 35.17 20.88 -0.13
N GLN A 262 36.05 19.96 0.27
CA GLN A 262 36.54 18.91 -0.63
C GLN A 262 35.40 18.03 -1.14
N ALA A 263 34.47 17.67 -0.26
CA ALA A 263 33.29 16.91 -0.65
C ALA A 263 32.36 17.71 -1.59
N ALA A 264 32.23 19.02 -1.39
CA ALA A 264 31.45 19.89 -2.26
C ALA A 264 32.05 19.98 -3.67
N ASP A 265 33.38 20.10 -3.75
CA ASP A 265 34.11 20.17 -5.03
C ASP A 265 33.98 18.84 -5.80
N GLU A 266 34.04 17.70 -5.10
CA GLU A 266 33.86 16.38 -5.72
C GLU A 266 32.41 16.13 -6.16
N LEU A 267 31.42 16.60 -5.38
CA LEU A 267 30.01 16.56 -5.77
C LEU A 267 29.76 17.32 -7.08
N LEU A 268 30.42 18.47 -7.29
CA LEU A 268 30.30 19.25 -8.53
C LEU A 268 30.96 18.56 -9.74
N ASN A 269 31.92 17.67 -9.51
CA ASN A 269 32.63 16.92 -10.55
C ASN A 269 31.92 15.60 -10.94
N GLY A 270 30.67 15.42 -10.54
CA GLY A 270 29.87 14.24 -10.88
C GLY A 270 29.81 13.19 -9.76
N GLY A 271 30.10 13.58 -8.52
CA GLY A 271 29.84 12.73 -7.35
C GLY A 271 28.35 12.38 -7.24
N ASP A 272 28.08 11.18 -6.70
CA ASP A 272 26.74 10.72 -6.37
C ASP A 272 26.02 11.67 -5.39
N HIS A 273 24.71 11.50 -5.25
CA HIS A 273 23.91 12.31 -4.35
C HIS A 273 24.20 12.05 -2.85
N ASP A 274 24.75 10.88 -2.53
CA ASP A 274 24.98 10.40 -1.17
C ASP A 274 26.43 9.95 -1.00
N LEU A 275 27.10 10.51 0.01
CA LEU A 275 28.51 10.27 0.31
C LEU A 275 28.66 9.22 1.39
N VAL A 276 29.42 8.16 1.10
CA VAL A 276 29.83 7.18 2.10
C VAL A 276 31.08 7.68 2.83
N VAL A 277 30.99 7.81 4.15
CA VAL A 277 32.11 8.26 4.99
C VAL A 277 32.85 7.05 5.54
N LEU A 278 34.14 7.00 5.25
CA LEU A 278 35.07 6.00 5.77
C LEU A 278 35.95 6.60 6.87
N TRP A 279 36.32 5.84 7.89
CA TRP A 279 37.29 6.27 8.89
C TRP A 279 38.31 5.15 9.09
N ASN A 280 39.59 5.42 8.82
CA ASN A 280 40.65 4.40 8.81
C ASN A 280 40.30 3.19 7.91
N GLY A 281 39.70 3.45 6.74
CA GLY A 281 39.29 2.41 5.78
C GLY A 281 38.05 1.60 6.17
N ARG A 282 37.42 1.90 7.31
CA ARG A 282 36.17 1.25 7.76
C ARG A 282 34.97 2.14 7.51
N TYR A 283 33.83 1.54 7.16
CA TYR A 283 32.57 2.26 7.04
C TYR A 283 32.17 2.90 8.37
N HIS A 284 31.74 4.18 8.32
CA HIS A 284 31.29 4.91 9.50
C HIS A 284 29.87 5.46 9.37
N GLY A 285 29.44 5.86 8.18
CA GLY A 285 28.10 6.39 7.97
C GLY A 285 27.90 7.01 6.60
N VAL A 286 26.74 7.63 6.40
CA VAL A 286 26.36 8.28 5.16
C VAL A 286 26.04 9.76 5.39
N LEU A 287 26.51 10.62 4.49
CA LEU A 287 26.15 12.03 4.41
C LEU A 287 25.44 12.30 3.09
N THR A 288 24.17 12.66 3.17
CA THR A 288 23.41 13.14 2.00
C THR A 288 23.85 14.54 1.56
N ARG A 289 23.57 14.88 0.30
CA ARG A 289 23.73 16.25 -0.24
C ARG A 289 23.16 17.34 0.66
N LYS A 290 22.04 17.07 1.35
CA LYS A 290 21.41 18.02 2.26
C LYS A 290 22.34 18.41 3.41
N HIS A 291 23.02 17.44 4.03
CA HIS A 291 23.95 17.70 5.13
C HIS A 291 25.14 18.56 4.65
N LEU A 292 25.66 18.29 3.45
CA LEU A 292 26.77 19.06 2.88
C LEU A 292 26.34 20.52 2.61
N ILE A 293 25.18 20.73 1.99
CA ILE A 293 24.66 22.08 1.72
C ILE A 293 24.38 22.84 3.02
N GLU A 294 23.79 22.19 4.02
CA GLU A 294 23.54 22.81 5.33
C GLU A 294 24.84 23.21 6.03
N ALA A 295 25.88 22.36 5.97
CA ALA A 295 27.19 22.66 6.53
C ALA A 295 27.89 23.84 5.82
N LEU A 296 27.86 23.88 4.48
CA LEU A 296 28.41 25.00 3.69
C LEU A 296 27.67 26.31 3.97
N SER A 297 26.34 26.28 3.98
CA SER A 297 25.50 27.46 4.25
C SER A 297 25.71 27.98 5.68
N GLY A 298 26.03 27.09 6.61
CA GLY A 298 26.37 27.42 7.99
C GLY A 298 27.83 27.84 8.22
N GLY A 299 28.63 28.05 7.16
CA GLY A 299 30.02 28.50 7.26
C GLY A 299 31.00 27.41 7.73
N ARG A 300 30.63 26.13 7.66
CA ARG A 300 31.45 24.99 8.13
C ARG A 300 32.23 24.31 7.00
N ALA A 301 32.62 25.04 5.96
CA ALA A 301 33.34 24.49 4.81
C ALA A 301 34.64 23.76 5.18
N GLY A 302 35.35 24.24 6.22
CA GLY A 302 36.58 23.62 6.73
C GLY A 302 36.37 22.51 7.77
N ALA A 303 35.13 22.23 8.19
CA ALA A 303 34.87 21.14 9.13
C ALA A 303 35.17 19.78 8.49
N ARG A 304 35.55 18.79 9.30
CA ARG A 304 35.75 17.43 8.80
C ARG A 304 34.40 16.74 8.61
N LEU A 305 34.31 15.84 7.64
CA LEU A 305 33.09 15.09 7.37
C LEU A 305 32.61 14.28 8.57
N ILE A 306 33.53 13.72 9.35
CA ILE A 306 33.21 12.98 10.58
C ILE A 306 32.52 13.87 11.64
N ASP A 307 32.87 15.15 11.68
CA ASP A 307 32.33 16.10 12.67
C ASP A 307 30.90 16.55 12.31
N LEU A 308 30.41 16.22 11.11
CA LEU A 308 29.01 16.45 10.71
C LEU A 308 28.05 15.43 11.31
N GLY A 309 28.56 14.35 11.91
CA GLY A 309 27.76 13.24 12.42
C GLY A 309 27.08 12.46 11.28
N PRO A 310 27.84 11.70 10.48
CA PRO A 310 27.28 10.83 9.46
C PRO A 310 26.17 9.94 10.02
N VAL A 311 25.11 9.76 9.24
CA VAL A 311 24.00 8.88 9.66
C VAL A 311 24.50 7.44 9.57
N GLU A 312 24.55 6.77 10.71
CA GLU A 312 24.93 5.36 10.79
C GLU A 312 23.81 4.51 10.17
N VAL A 313 24.10 3.88 9.03
CA VAL A 313 23.21 2.92 8.39
C VAL A 313 23.73 1.51 8.68
N PRO A 314 22.91 0.62 9.26
CA PRO A 314 23.31 -0.75 9.51
C PRO A 314 23.78 -1.46 8.23
N PRO A 315 24.96 -2.11 8.25
CA PRO A 315 25.45 -2.83 7.10
C PRO A 315 24.72 -4.15 6.89
N VAL A 316 24.62 -4.55 5.62
CA VAL A 316 24.03 -5.82 5.21
C VAL A 316 25.09 -6.75 4.62
N PRO A 317 25.02 -8.06 4.91
CA PRO A 317 25.93 -9.02 4.30
C PRO A 317 25.58 -9.24 2.82
N PRO A 318 26.55 -9.63 1.97
CA PRO A 318 26.34 -9.81 0.52
C PRO A 318 25.34 -10.92 0.18
N GLU A 319 25.12 -11.89 1.07
CA GLU A 319 24.14 -12.97 0.92
C GLU A 319 22.73 -12.58 1.37
N ALA A 320 22.54 -11.40 1.98
CA ALA A 320 21.23 -10.93 2.38
C ALA A 320 20.27 -10.87 1.19
N ILE A 321 18.99 -11.15 1.43
CA ILE A 321 17.97 -11.09 0.38
C ILE A 321 17.68 -9.62 0.04
N ALA A 322 17.84 -9.25 -1.22
CA ALA A 322 17.64 -7.90 -1.73
C ALA A 322 16.26 -7.33 -1.36
N ARG A 323 15.20 -8.14 -1.49
CA ARG A 323 13.82 -7.76 -1.16
C ARG A 323 13.67 -7.31 0.29
N THR A 324 14.24 -8.05 1.24
CA THR A 324 14.11 -7.74 2.68
C THR A 324 14.94 -6.53 3.06
N ALA A 325 16.19 -6.48 2.58
CA ALA A 325 17.10 -5.37 2.82
C ALA A 325 16.49 -4.04 2.30
N PHE A 326 15.98 -4.03 1.06
CA PHE A 326 15.36 -2.85 0.48
C PHE A 326 14.08 -2.41 1.21
N ALA A 327 13.23 -3.36 1.61
CA ALA A 327 12.01 -3.06 2.36
C ALA A 327 12.32 -2.40 3.73
N GLU A 328 13.40 -2.83 4.38
CA GLU A 328 13.88 -2.24 5.63
C GLU A 328 14.45 -0.83 5.42
N ALA A 329 15.30 -0.65 4.41
CA ALA A 329 15.83 0.68 4.05
C ALA A 329 14.73 1.69 3.74
N MET A 330 13.69 1.29 3.02
CA MET A 330 12.51 2.12 2.74
C MET A 330 11.70 2.44 3.99
N ALA A 331 11.55 1.48 4.91
CA ALA A 331 10.84 1.71 6.17
C ALA A 331 11.57 2.72 7.06
N GLN A 332 12.91 2.63 7.12
CA GLN A 332 13.77 3.50 7.93
C GLN A 332 14.18 4.79 7.20
N ARG A 333 13.87 4.91 5.91
CA ARG A 333 14.25 6.04 5.03
C ARG A 333 15.76 6.22 4.93
N TRP A 334 16.50 5.12 4.93
CA TRP A 334 17.92 5.17 4.64
C TRP A 334 18.13 5.45 3.15
N PRO A 335 19.03 6.37 2.81
CA PRO A 335 19.28 6.74 1.41
C PRO A 335 19.93 5.59 0.63
N LEU A 336 20.83 4.85 1.29
CA LEU A 336 21.55 3.70 0.74
C LEU A 336 21.85 2.70 1.85
N LEU A 337 22.13 1.45 1.47
CA LEU A 337 22.58 0.37 2.33
C LEU A 337 24.04 0.01 2.01
N PRO A 338 24.95 0.04 2.99
CA PRO A 338 26.31 -0.43 2.82
C PRO A 338 26.36 -1.96 2.86
N VAL A 339 27.06 -2.56 1.90
CA VAL A 339 27.26 -4.01 1.82
C VAL A 339 28.66 -4.33 2.34
N ILE A 340 28.73 -5.03 3.46
CA ILE A 340 30.01 -5.31 4.15
C ILE A 340 30.19 -6.82 4.29
N ALA A 341 31.40 -7.29 4.03
CA ALA A 341 31.85 -8.64 4.39
C ALA A 341 33.24 -8.56 5.02
N ASN A 342 33.47 -9.28 6.11
CA ASN A 342 34.79 -9.33 6.79
C ASN A 342 35.37 -7.94 7.12
N ASP A 343 34.55 -7.01 7.66
CA ASP A 343 34.90 -5.60 7.95
C ASP A 343 35.27 -4.74 6.72
N GLU A 344 35.12 -5.26 5.50
CA GLU A 344 35.40 -4.52 4.25
C GLU A 344 34.11 -4.10 3.55
N LEU A 345 34.04 -2.83 3.13
CA LEU A 345 32.92 -2.31 2.35
C LEU A 345 33.04 -2.77 0.89
N LEU A 346 32.18 -3.70 0.49
CA LEU A 346 32.19 -4.28 -0.86
C LEU A 346 31.42 -3.46 -1.90
N GLY A 347 30.44 -2.69 -1.46
CA GLY A 347 29.51 -1.98 -2.33
C GLY A 347 28.41 -1.28 -1.56
N ILE A 348 27.52 -0.62 -2.30
CA ILE A 348 26.29 -0.05 -1.77
C ILE A 348 25.08 -0.46 -2.60
N VAL A 349 23.90 -0.40 -1.99
CA VAL A 349 22.61 -0.56 -2.67
C VAL A 349 21.74 0.65 -2.35
N ASP A 350 21.20 1.27 -3.37
CA ASP A 350 20.19 2.32 -3.25
C ASP A 350 18.91 1.98 -4.06
N ALA A 351 17.96 2.92 -4.05
CA ALA A 351 16.71 2.77 -4.79
C ALA A 351 16.88 2.75 -6.31
N GLU A 352 17.95 3.37 -6.83
CA GLU A 352 18.23 3.43 -8.26
C GLU A 352 18.73 2.07 -8.75
N ASN A 353 19.71 1.47 -8.07
CA ASN A 353 20.22 0.14 -8.40
C ASN A 353 19.12 -0.93 -8.34
N TYR A 354 18.24 -0.82 -7.35
CA TYR A 354 17.08 -1.71 -7.22
C TYR A 354 16.12 -1.57 -8.42
N ALA A 355 15.80 -0.34 -8.82
CA ALA A 355 14.92 -0.07 -9.96
C ALA A 355 15.55 -0.53 -11.30
N GLU A 356 16.83 -0.25 -11.51
CA GLU A 356 17.57 -0.68 -12.70
C GLU A 356 17.61 -2.21 -12.82
N PHE A 357 17.88 -2.91 -11.72
CA PHE A 357 17.92 -4.36 -11.71
C PHE A 357 16.57 -4.95 -12.15
N ILE A 358 15.47 -4.44 -11.62
CA ILE A 358 14.11 -4.86 -12.02
C ILE A 358 13.89 -4.62 -13.52
N LEU A 359 14.27 -3.45 -14.04
CA LEU A 359 14.08 -3.11 -15.46
C LEU A 359 14.87 -4.06 -16.37
N VAL A 360 16.12 -4.35 -16.02
CA VAL A 360 16.99 -5.26 -16.77
C VAL A 360 16.45 -6.69 -16.73
N ASP A 361 16.01 -7.17 -15.56
CA ASP A 361 15.44 -8.51 -15.42
C ASP A 361 14.15 -8.66 -16.25
N GLN A 362 13.28 -7.66 -16.21
CA GLN A 362 12.06 -7.62 -17.02
C GLN A 362 12.36 -7.64 -18.52
N ALA A 363 13.35 -6.86 -18.97
CA ALA A 363 13.78 -6.83 -20.37
C ALA A 363 14.34 -8.19 -20.82
N ARG A 364 15.13 -8.87 -19.98
CA ARG A 364 15.64 -10.21 -20.24
C ARG A 364 14.53 -11.25 -20.36
N ALA A 365 13.55 -11.21 -19.45
CA ALA A 365 12.39 -12.10 -19.48
C ALA A 365 11.57 -11.92 -20.77
N ALA A 366 11.36 -10.68 -21.22
CA ALA A 366 10.65 -10.37 -22.46
C ALA A 366 11.43 -10.80 -23.72
N GLY A 367 12.76 -10.66 -23.71
CA GLY A 367 13.63 -11.10 -24.80
C GLY A 367 13.74 -12.62 -24.94
N GLY A 368 13.74 -13.35 -23.82
CA GLY A 368 13.80 -14.82 -23.80
C GLY A 368 12.59 -15.48 -24.45
N HIS A 369 11.38 -14.93 -24.26
CA HIS A 369 10.14 -15.45 -24.87
C HIS A 369 10.04 -15.22 -26.38
N ARG A 370 10.93 -14.42 -26.99
CA ARG A 370 10.98 -14.25 -28.46
C ARG A 370 11.94 -15.22 -29.16
N ARG A 371 12.71 -16.00 -28.40
CA ARG A 371 13.72 -16.94 -28.92
C ARG A 371 13.38 -18.42 -28.68
N SER A 372 12.25 -18.71 -28.03
CA SER A 372 11.62 -20.04 -27.93
C SER A 372 10.37 -20.06 -28.78
#